data_AF-A0AAD5XPI4-F1
#
_entry.id   AF-A0AAD5XPI4-F1
#
_cell.length_a   1.000
_cell.length_b   1.000
_cell.length_c   1.000
_cell.angle_alpha   90.00
_cell.angle_beta   90.00
_cell.angle_gamma   90.00
#
_symmetry.space_group_name_H-M   'P 1'
#
loop_
_entity.id
_entity.type
_entity.pdbx_description
1 polymer ?
#
loop_
_entity_poly.entity_id
_entity_poly.type
_entity_poly.pdbx_seq_one_letter_code
_entity_poly.pdbx_strand_id
1 'polypeptide(L)'
;MKGFLTAAFLLIAAATSGVQSAPVAAAPTPFVIAVLPDTQYYSESYPEIYTNQTQWIVANAAARNIKFVIHEGDITNLNTPAQWKNAAKSMSYLTAGNGSKPTHTGNPESYGIGKTANNGVKVWEKMVRKHSNILMVLNGHMYDGADINSGRLTGTGDAGNQVYQMLADYQAGPNGGNGFLRLLTFDPAASTISVETYSPYTNESKTDDGNKFVYTGVNLLPLANKN
;
A
#
# COMPACT_ATOMS: atom_id res chain seq x y z
N MET A 1 5.94 78.10 -46.99
CA MET A 1 4.83 77.27 -46.47
C MET A 1 5.30 75.83 -46.51
N LYS A 2 5.28 75.17 -45.35
CA LYS A 2 5.92 73.87 -45.10
C LYS A 2 5.02 72.75 -45.64
N GLY A 3 5.60 71.85 -46.43
CA GLY A 3 4.97 70.59 -46.83
C GLY A 3 5.04 69.55 -45.72
N PHE A 4 4.08 68.63 -45.70
CA PHE A 4 4.16 67.38 -44.97
C PHE A 4 3.64 66.24 -45.85
N LEU A 5 4.55 65.34 -46.23
CA LEU A 5 4.23 64.01 -46.71
C LEU A 5 3.77 63.17 -45.51
N THR A 6 2.63 62.49 -45.63
CA THR A 6 2.17 61.50 -44.66
C THR A 6 2.79 60.15 -45.02
N ALA A 7 3.71 59.65 -44.18
CA ALA A 7 4.23 58.29 -44.29
C ALA A 7 3.30 57.33 -43.52
N ALA A 8 2.75 56.34 -44.21
CA ALA A 8 2.04 55.24 -43.57
C ALA A 8 3.06 54.21 -43.05
N PHE A 9 3.13 54.05 -41.73
CA PHE A 9 3.87 52.95 -41.10
C PHE A 9 3.00 51.68 -41.14
N LEU A 10 3.45 50.67 -41.90
CA LEU A 10 2.90 49.33 -41.85
C LEU A 10 3.53 48.61 -40.64
N LEU A 11 2.76 48.40 -39.58
CA LEU A 11 3.17 47.61 -38.42
C LEU A 11 3.02 46.12 -38.78
N ILE A 12 4.13 45.40 -39.00
CA ILE A 12 4.11 43.94 -39.06
C ILE A 12 4.13 43.43 -37.62
N ALA A 13 2.97 43.06 -37.09
CA ALA A 13 2.89 42.32 -35.85
C ALA A 13 3.33 40.87 -36.12
N ALA A 14 4.55 40.53 -35.74
CA ALA A 14 4.98 39.14 -35.64
C ALA A 14 4.22 38.49 -34.48
N ALA A 15 3.19 37.71 -34.79
CA ALA A 15 2.55 36.84 -33.82
C ALA A 15 3.54 35.73 -33.45
N THR A 16 4.25 35.89 -32.34
CA THR A 16 4.93 34.77 -31.70
C THR A 16 3.85 33.83 -31.19
N SER A 17 3.65 32.72 -31.89
CA SER A 17 2.88 31.58 -31.39
C SER A 17 3.65 30.96 -30.23
N GLY A 18 3.52 31.56 -29.05
CA GLY A 18 3.88 30.91 -27.80
C GLY A 18 2.98 29.71 -27.64
N VAL A 19 3.52 28.52 -27.84
CA VAL A 19 2.93 27.29 -27.30
C VAL A 19 3.00 27.45 -25.80
N GLN A 20 1.94 27.98 -25.21
CA GLN A 20 1.77 27.94 -23.76
C GLN A 20 1.59 26.47 -23.43
N SER A 21 2.65 25.83 -22.94
CA SER A 21 2.55 24.49 -22.39
C SER A 21 1.45 24.54 -21.33
N ALA A 22 0.46 23.64 -21.46
CA ALA A 22 -0.48 23.43 -20.37
C ALA A 22 0.33 23.22 -19.08
N PRO A 23 -0.08 23.80 -17.94
CA PRO A 23 0.62 23.56 -16.69
C PRO A 23 0.68 22.06 -16.50
N VAL A 24 1.90 21.50 -16.47
CA VAL A 24 2.11 20.11 -16.07
C VAL A 24 1.43 20.01 -14.70
N ALA A 25 0.36 19.22 -14.62
CA ALA A 25 -0.32 18.98 -13.36
C ALA A 25 0.76 18.63 -12.32
N ALA A 26 0.78 19.37 -11.21
CA ALA A 26 1.77 19.15 -10.16
C ALA A 26 1.80 17.65 -9.83
N ALA A 27 2.99 17.05 -9.82
CA ALA A 27 3.14 15.63 -9.54
C ALA A 27 2.43 15.31 -8.21
N PRO A 28 1.67 14.20 -8.12
CA PRO A 28 0.94 13.90 -6.91
C PRO A 28 1.89 13.82 -5.72
N THR A 29 1.50 14.43 -4.60
CA THR A 29 2.29 14.39 -3.36
C THR A 29 2.48 12.94 -2.89
N PRO A 30 3.63 12.59 -2.28
CA PRO A 30 3.84 11.25 -1.74
C PRO A 30 2.75 10.87 -0.74
N PHE A 31 2.30 9.62 -0.77
CA PHE A 31 1.27 9.10 0.12
C PHE A 31 1.66 7.76 0.71
N VAL A 32 1.07 7.40 1.85
CA VAL A 32 1.39 6.17 2.57
C VAL A 32 0.23 5.18 2.54
N ILE A 33 0.56 3.91 2.34
CA ILE A 33 -0.30 2.77 2.66
C ILE A 33 0.27 2.10 3.91
N ALA A 34 -0.54 2.00 4.97
CA ALA A 34 -0.20 1.18 6.13
C ALA A 34 -0.66 -0.27 5.88
N VAL A 35 0.20 -1.24 6.15
CA VAL A 35 -0.09 -2.66 5.97
C VAL A 35 -0.03 -3.34 7.32
N LEU A 36 -1.16 -3.89 7.74
CA LEU A 36 -1.31 -4.73 8.93
C LEU A 36 -1.05 -6.19 8.51
N PRO A 37 -0.01 -6.83 9.08
CA PRO A 37 0.26 -8.24 8.84
C PRO A 37 -0.74 -9.10 9.65
N ASP A 38 -0.50 -10.41 9.69
CA ASP A 38 -1.35 -11.38 10.37
C ASP A 38 -1.55 -11.06 11.86
N THR A 39 -2.80 -10.80 12.26
CA THR A 39 -3.15 -10.31 13.62
C THR A 39 -3.78 -11.37 14.50
N GLN A 40 -3.78 -12.63 14.08
CA GLN A 40 -4.53 -13.72 14.71
C GLN A 40 -4.22 -13.87 16.20
N TYR A 41 -2.95 -13.74 16.59
CA TYR A 41 -2.52 -13.81 17.98
C TYR A 41 -2.82 -12.53 18.77
N TYR A 42 -2.91 -11.37 18.12
CA TYR A 42 -3.38 -10.16 18.80
C TYR A 42 -4.88 -10.25 19.10
N SER A 43 -5.68 -10.77 18.18
CA SER A 43 -7.12 -10.96 18.44
C SER A 43 -7.37 -11.98 19.57
N GLU A 44 -6.50 -12.98 19.70
CA GLU A 44 -6.59 -14.05 20.68
C GLU A 44 -6.06 -13.64 22.06
N SER A 45 -4.82 -13.16 22.11
CA SER A 45 -4.05 -13.07 23.35
C SER A 45 -3.56 -11.65 23.66
N TYR A 46 -3.39 -10.78 22.65
CA TYR A 46 -2.78 -9.45 22.82
C TYR A 46 -3.62 -8.31 22.18
N PRO A 47 -4.92 -8.17 22.56
CA PRO A 47 -5.82 -7.21 21.90
C PRO A 47 -5.41 -5.74 22.08
N GLU A 48 -4.65 -5.44 23.12
CA GLU A 48 -4.04 -4.13 23.37
C GLU A 48 -2.99 -3.76 22.33
N ILE A 49 -2.21 -4.71 21.82
CA ILE A 49 -1.22 -4.48 20.76
C ILE A 49 -1.95 -4.10 19.46
N TYR A 50 -3.02 -4.83 19.13
CA TYR A 50 -3.84 -4.52 17.95
C TYR A 50 -4.51 -3.14 18.07
N THR A 51 -5.05 -2.82 19.24
CA THR A 51 -5.63 -1.51 19.50
C THR A 51 -4.58 -0.40 19.36
N ASN A 52 -3.36 -0.61 19.88
CA ASN A 52 -2.26 0.34 19.76
C ASN A 52 -1.88 0.60 18.29
N GLN A 53 -1.74 -0.43 17.46
CA GLN A 53 -1.45 -0.27 16.02
C GLN A 53 -2.49 0.59 15.31
N THR A 54 -3.75 0.24 15.47
CA THR A 54 -4.87 0.92 14.79
C THR A 54 -5.05 2.36 15.25
N GLN A 55 -4.90 2.63 16.55
CA GLN A 55 -4.91 4.00 17.08
C GLN A 55 -3.72 4.82 16.60
N TRP A 56 -2.51 4.23 16.56
CA TRP A 56 -1.32 4.91 16.08
C TRP A 56 -1.46 5.31 14.60
N ILE A 57 -2.02 4.43 13.76
CA ILE A 57 -2.28 4.73 12.36
C ILE A 57 -3.19 5.96 12.24
N VAL A 58 -4.30 6.00 12.99
CA VAL A 58 -5.22 7.15 12.97
C VAL A 58 -4.54 8.43 13.44
N ALA A 59 -3.80 8.35 14.55
CA ALA A 59 -3.07 9.50 15.11
C ALA A 59 -2.00 10.06 14.16
N ASN A 60 -1.42 9.22 13.30
CA ASN A 60 -0.37 9.60 12.36
C ASN A 60 -0.86 9.83 10.93
N ALA A 61 -2.15 9.59 10.65
CA ALA A 61 -2.68 9.59 9.28
C ALA A 61 -2.44 10.91 8.55
N ALA A 62 -2.69 12.04 9.21
CA ALA A 62 -2.47 13.35 8.63
C ALA A 62 -0.97 13.65 8.45
N ALA A 63 -0.17 13.45 9.50
CA ALA A 63 1.26 13.78 9.50
C ALA A 63 2.07 12.95 8.49
N ARG A 64 1.67 11.70 8.26
CA ARG A 64 2.33 10.78 7.32
C ARG A 64 1.62 10.67 5.97
N ASN A 65 0.53 11.40 5.76
CA ASN A 65 -0.31 11.29 4.57
C ASN A 65 -0.76 9.84 4.28
N ILE A 66 -1.19 9.11 5.31
CA ILE A 66 -1.72 7.75 5.18
C ILE A 66 -3.09 7.82 4.51
N LYS A 67 -3.23 7.17 3.35
CA LYS A 67 -4.48 7.16 2.57
C LYS A 67 -5.23 5.85 2.66
N PHE A 68 -4.52 4.76 2.88
CA PHE A 68 -5.10 3.41 2.93
C PHE A 68 -4.49 2.60 4.07
N VAL A 69 -5.30 1.69 4.61
CA VAL A 69 -4.84 0.60 5.46
C VAL A 69 -5.24 -0.70 4.78
N ILE A 70 -4.28 -1.59 4.58
CA ILE A 70 -4.48 -2.94 4.03
C ILE A 70 -4.21 -3.94 5.15
N HIS A 71 -5.03 -4.99 5.26
CA HIS A 71 -4.80 -6.10 6.17
C HIS A 71 -4.51 -7.36 5.35
N GLU A 72 -3.43 -8.08 5.65
CA GLU A 72 -2.94 -9.17 4.80
C GLU A 72 -3.69 -10.50 4.99
N GLY A 73 -4.37 -10.69 6.11
CA GLY A 73 -5.16 -11.90 6.36
C GLY A 73 -5.15 -12.27 7.83
N ASP A 74 -5.63 -13.46 8.19
CA ASP A 74 -5.45 -14.03 9.53
C ASP A 74 -5.81 -13.07 10.67
N ILE A 75 -7.07 -12.61 10.66
CA ILE A 75 -7.60 -11.73 11.71
C ILE A 75 -7.79 -12.50 13.03
N THR A 76 -8.15 -13.79 12.96
CA THR A 76 -8.46 -14.64 14.13
C THR A 76 -7.72 -15.97 14.06
N ASN A 77 -7.25 -16.49 15.20
CA ASN A 77 -6.48 -17.74 15.26
C ASN A 77 -7.37 -18.99 15.29
N LEU A 78 -8.39 -18.96 16.14
CA LEU A 78 -9.32 -20.07 16.38
C LEU A 78 -10.75 -19.74 15.95
N ASN A 79 -10.92 -18.59 15.28
CA ASN A 79 -12.21 -18.08 14.80
C ASN A 79 -13.30 -17.98 15.88
N THR A 80 -12.91 -17.70 17.12
CA THR A 80 -13.88 -17.63 18.22
C THR A 80 -14.62 -16.29 18.23
N PRO A 81 -15.86 -16.22 18.74
CA PRO A 81 -16.57 -14.94 18.89
C PRO A 81 -15.80 -13.90 19.71
N ALA A 82 -15.00 -14.34 20.69
CA ALA A 82 -14.17 -13.44 21.50
C ALA A 82 -13.07 -12.78 20.67
N GLN A 83 -12.39 -13.55 19.80
CA GLN A 83 -11.37 -13.03 18.89
C GLN A 83 -11.95 -12.02 17.91
N TRP A 84 -13.10 -12.32 17.30
CA TRP A 84 -13.80 -11.37 16.43
C TRP A 84 -14.22 -10.10 17.16
N LYS A 85 -14.68 -10.20 18.41
CA LYS A 85 -15.01 -9.03 19.23
C LYS A 85 -13.77 -8.16 19.48
N ASN A 86 -12.63 -8.77 19.77
CA ASN A 86 -11.36 -8.05 19.97
C ASN A 86 -10.89 -7.38 18.68
N ALA A 87 -10.86 -8.11 17.57
CA ALA A 87 -10.48 -7.57 16.26
C ALA A 87 -11.41 -6.44 15.80
N ALA A 88 -12.73 -6.62 15.92
CA ALA A 88 -13.69 -5.59 15.56
C ALA A 88 -13.52 -4.31 16.40
N LYS A 89 -13.22 -4.45 17.70
CA LYS A 89 -12.91 -3.30 18.56
C LYS A 89 -11.68 -2.55 18.06
N SER A 90 -10.57 -3.25 17.79
CA SER A 90 -9.33 -2.63 17.29
C SER A 90 -9.54 -1.98 15.91
N MET A 91 -10.16 -2.69 14.96
CA MET A 91 -10.41 -2.17 13.62
C MET A 91 -11.40 -1.00 13.60
N SER A 92 -12.28 -0.89 14.61
CA SER A 92 -13.25 0.21 14.67
C SER A 92 -12.60 1.60 14.68
N TYR A 93 -11.38 1.73 15.22
CA TYR A 93 -10.63 2.98 15.23
C TYR A 93 -10.30 3.46 13.80
N LEU A 94 -10.02 2.54 12.87
CA LEU A 94 -9.76 2.88 11.47
C LEU A 94 -11.03 3.35 10.74
N THR A 95 -12.20 2.88 11.19
CA THR A 95 -13.51 3.18 10.57
C THR A 95 -14.23 4.37 11.19
N ALA A 96 -13.72 4.99 12.25
CA ALA A 96 -14.44 6.02 12.99
C ALA A 96 -14.65 7.37 12.23
N GLY A 97 -14.27 7.45 10.94
CA GLY A 97 -14.68 8.49 9.99
C GLY A 97 -15.78 8.07 8.99
N ASN A 98 -16.22 6.81 9.00
CA ASN A 98 -17.31 6.28 8.17
C ASN A 98 -18.10 5.26 8.99
N GLY A 99 -19.22 5.70 9.56
CA GLY A 99 -20.07 4.96 10.49
C GLY A 99 -20.80 3.77 9.87
N SER A 100 -20.06 2.72 9.53
CA SER A 100 -20.62 1.41 9.20
C SER A 100 -20.00 0.37 10.13
N LYS A 101 -20.78 -0.11 11.09
CA LYS A 101 -20.48 -1.37 11.78
C LYS A 101 -20.50 -2.47 10.71
N PRO A 102 -19.42 -3.24 10.49
CA PRO A 102 -19.51 -4.37 9.58
C PRO A 102 -20.33 -5.46 10.28
N THR A 103 -21.63 -5.54 9.98
CA THR A 103 -22.40 -6.77 10.15
C THR A 103 -22.04 -7.71 9.01
N HIS A 104 -20.81 -8.21 8.99
CA HIS A 104 -20.43 -9.33 8.13
C HIS A 104 -20.50 -10.61 8.96
N THR A 105 -21.50 -11.43 8.67
CA THR A 105 -21.63 -12.81 9.15
C THR A 105 -20.91 -13.79 8.21
N GLY A 106 -20.11 -13.28 7.27
CA GLY A 106 -19.35 -14.08 6.31
C GLY A 106 -18.09 -14.63 6.96
N ASN A 107 -18.09 -15.92 7.24
CA ASN A 107 -16.96 -16.64 7.80
C ASN A 107 -16.14 -17.31 6.66
N PRO A 108 -14.86 -16.93 6.45
CA PRO A 108 -13.98 -17.62 5.50
C PRO A 108 -13.70 -19.09 5.87
N GLU A 109 -14.09 -19.59 7.04
CA GLU A 109 -14.02 -21.03 7.37
C GLU A 109 -14.93 -21.94 6.55
N SER A 110 -15.85 -21.38 5.74
CA SER A 110 -16.61 -22.17 4.77
C SER A 110 -15.86 -22.38 3.45
N TYR A 111 -14.66 -21.81 3.28
CA TYR A 111 -13.81 -22.20 2.19
C TYR A 111 -13.29 -23.62 2.48
N GLY A 112 -14.11 -24.61 2.16
CA GLY A 112 -13.61 -25.87 1.64
C GLY A 112 -12.85 -25.55 0.36
N ILE A 113 -11.66 -24.94 0.51
CA ILE A 113 -10.71 -24.75 -0.58
C ILE A 113 -10.35 -26.17 -0.93
N GLY A 114 -11.07 -26.71 -1.91
CA GLY A 114 -10.92 -28.08 -2.34
C GLY A 114 -9.47 -28.34 -2.72
N LYS A 115 -9.17 -29.60 -3.04
CA LYS A 115 -7.83 -30.07 -3.44
C LYS A 115 -7.22 -29.32 -4.67
N THR A 116 -7.90 -28.29 -5.18
CA THR A 116 -7.58 -27.45 -6.34
C THR A 116 -7.17 -26.01 -6.00
N ALA A 117 -6.98 -25.66 -4.72
CA ALA A 117 -6.54 -24.31 -4.34
C ALA A 117 -5.20 -23.90 -5.00
N ASN A 118 -5.07 -22.61 -5.35
CA ASN A 118 -3.83 -22.06 -5.90
C ASN A 118 -2.89 -21.65 -4.74
N ASN A 119 -1.64 -22.09 -4.78
CA ASN A 119 -0.56 -21.55 -3.95
C ASN A 119 0.04 -20.29 -4.61
N GLY A 120 0.98 -19.62 -3.95
CA GLY A 120 1.62 -18.40 -4.47
C GLY A 120 2.16 -18.53 -5.90
N VAL A 121 2.81 -19.66 -6.22
CA VAL A 121 3.31 -19.94 -7.58
C VAL A 121 2.17 -20.03 -8.59
N LYS A 122 1.09 -20.76 -8.28
CA LYS A 122 -0.07 -20.87 -9.18
C LYS A 122 -0.80 -19.54 -9.36
N VAL A 123 -0.90 -18.71 -8.32
CA VAL A 123 -1.44 -17.34 -8.42
C VAL A 123 -0.55 -16.49 -9.32
N TRP A 124 0.77 -16.58 -9.15
CA TRP A 124 1.73 -15.92 -10.02
C TRP A 124 1.57 -16.32 -11.50
N GLU A 125 1.59 -17.63 -11.77
CA GLU A 125 1.60 -18.18 -13.12
C GLU A 125 0.32 -17.95 -13.90
N LYS A 126 -0.84 -18.07 -13.22
CA LYS A 126 -2.18 -18.05 -13.83
C LYS A 126 -2.81 -16.66 -13.84
N MET A 127 -2.39 -15.77 -12.95
CA MET A 127 -2.99 -14.45 -12.79
C MET A 127 -1.94 -13.36 -12.84
N VAL A 128 -1.05 -13.26 -11.84
CA VAL A 128 -0.27 -12.04 -11.62
C VAL A 128 0.57 -11.68 -12.83
N ARG A 129 1.37 -12.62 -13.36
CA ARG A 129 2.25 -12.34 -14.51
C ARG A 129 1.48 -12.07 -15.81
N LYS A 130 0.20 -12.47 -15.89
CA LYS A 130 -0.63 -12.35 -17.10
C LYS A 130 -1.28 -10.97 -17.24
N HIS A 131 -1.26 -10.16 -16.19
CA HIS A 131 -2.01 -8.91 -16.13
C HIS A 131 -1.08 -7.73 -15.90
N SER A 132 -0.91 -6.88 -16.92
CA SER A 132 0.01 -5.74 -16.88
C SER A 132 -0.41 -4.62 -15.93
N ASN A 133 -1.64 -4.68 -15.41
CA ASN A 133 -2.20 -3.72 -14.46
C ASN A 133 -2.01 -4.11 -13.00
N ILE A 134 -1.29 -5.20 -12.72
CA ILE A 134 -0.90 -5.56 -11.36
C ILE A 134 0.48 -4.97 -11.09
N LEU A 135 0.55 -4.05 -10.12
CA LEU A 135 1.79 -3.42 -9.68
C LEU A 135 2.44 -4.18 -8.53
N MET A 136 1.63 -4.71 -7.61
CA MET A 136 2.11 -5.19 -6.32
C MET A 136 1.28 -6.36 -5.79
N VAL A 137 1.95 -7.24 -5.04
CA VAL A 137 1.33 -8.31 -4.25
C VAL A 137 1.84 -8.20 -2.81
N LEU A 138 0.91 -8.15 -1.86
CA LEU A 138 1.17 -8.15 -0.41
C LEU A 138 0.66 -9.47 0.16
N ASN A 139 1.44 -10.11 1.03
CA ASN A 139 1.14 -11.44 1.57
C ASN A 139 1.66 -11.54 3.00
N GLY A 140 0.98 -12.37 3.80
CA GLY A 140 1.41 -12.83 5.12
C GLY A 140 1.46 -14.36 5.18
N HIS A 141 1.33 -14.92 6.39
CA HIS A 141 1.09 -16.34 6.66
C HIS A 141 2.08 -17.33 6.02
N MET A 142 3.37 -17.04 6.09
CA MET A 142 4.43 -17.94 5.63
C MET A 142 5.25 -18.38 6.83
N TYR A 143 4.85 -19.52 7.39
CA TYR A 143 5.53 -20.15 8.52
C TYR A 143 6.47 -21.25 8.03
N ASP A 144 7.78 -21.01 8.07
CA ASP A 144 8.83 -22.02 7.79
C ASP A 144 9.64 -22.41 9.05
N GLY A 145 9.22 -21.92 10.23
CA GLY A 145 9.87 -22.19 11.50
C GLY A 145 11.09 -21.30 11.80
N ALA A 146 11.39 -20.30 10.96
CA ALA A 146 12.39 -19.28 11.23
C ALA A 146 11.77 -17.98 11.81
N ASP A 147 12.56 -17.24 12.59
CA ASP A 147 12.16 -15.98 13.23
C ASP A 147 11.74 -14.92 12.20
N ILE A 148 10.57 -14.30 12.42
CA ILE A 148 10.14 -13.01 11.82
C ILE A 148 10.36 -12.98 10.29
N ASN A 149 9.41 -13.53 9.55
CA ASN A 149 9.53 -13.68 8.11
C ASN A 149 9.16 -12.39 7.37
N SER A 150 10.18 -11.72 6.86
CA SER A 150 10.05 -10.72 5.80
C SER A 150 10.66 -11.25 4.52
N GLY A 151 9.98 -11.00 3.39
CA GLY A 151 10.46 -11.41 2.08
C GLY A 151 10.10 -10.39 1.03
N ARG A 152 10.89 -10.33 -0.04
CA ARG A 152 10.56 -9.51 -1.21
C ARG A 152 11.08 -10.15 -2.49
N LEU A 153 10.31 -9.97 -3.56
CA LEU A 153 10.65 -10.41 -4.91
C LEU A 153 10.12 -9.39 -5.91
N THR A 154 10.94 -8.98 -6.87
CA THR A 154 10.45 -8.26 -8.05
C THR A 154 10.33 -9.25 -9.20
N GLY A 155 9.11 -9.56 -9.60
CA GLY A 155 8.83 -10.44 -10.74
C GLY A 155 8.56 -9.63 -12.01
N THR A 156 8.91 -10.18 -13.17
CA THR A 156 8.57 -9.58 -14.47
C THR A 156 7.35 -10.29 -15.05
N GLY A 157 6.27 -9.55 -15.29
CA GLY A 157 5.08 -10.02 -15.98
C GLY A 157 5.32 -10.26 -17.47
N ASP A 158 4.42 -10.99 -18.12
CA ASP A 158 4.52 -11.38 -19.53
C ASP A 158 4.52 -10.18 -20.48
N ALA A 159 3.95 -9.04 -20.04
CA ALA A 159 3.96 -7.77 -20.77
C ALA A 159 5.20 -6.91 -20.46
N GLY A 160 6.17 -7.42 -19.70
CA GLY A 160 7.37 -6.70 -19.27
C GLY A 160 7.17 -5.77 -18.07
N ASN A 161 5.99 -5.71 -17.47
CA ASN A 161 5.74 -4.93 -16.27
C ASN A 161 6.42 -5.56 -15.06
N GLN A 162 7.00 -4.73 -14.19
CA GLN A 162 7.55 -5.18 -12.92
C GLN A 162 6.43 -5.29 -11.88
N VAL A 163 6.41 -6.41 -11.15
CA VAL A 163 5.48 -6.67 -10.06
C VAL A 163 6.28 -6.81 -8.77
N TYR A 164 6.03 -5.91 -7.82
CA TYR A 164 6.70 -5.87 -6.53
C TYR A 164 5.94 -6.75 -5.53
N GLN A 165 6.54 -7.84 -5.11
CA GLN A 165 5.92 -8.82 -4.22
C GLN A 165 6.60 -8.74 -2.85
N MET A 166 5.81 -8.68 -1.80
CA MET A 166 6.27 -8.56 -0.43
C MET A 166 5.56 -9.57 0.47
N LEU A 167 6.33 -10.13 1.41
CA LEU A 167 5.88 -10.94 2.52
C LEU A 167 6.17 -10.18 3.81
N ALA A 168 5.17 -10.01 4.67
CA ALA A 168 5.32 -9.52 6.04
C ALA A 168 4.59 -10.46 6.99
N ASP A 169 5.33 -11.32 7.67
CA ASP A 169 4.78 -12.25 8.65
C ASP A 169 5.63 -12.21 9.92
N TYR A 170 5.08 -11.53 10.92
CA TYR A 170 5.73 -11.37 12.21
C TYR A 170 5.09 -12.25 13.29
N GLN A 171 4.11 -13.09 12.94
CA GLN A 171 3.21 -13.74 13.90
C GLN A 171 3.93 -14.69 14.86
N ALA A 172 5.09 -15.22 14.44
CA ALA A 172 5.94 -16.12 15.23
C ALA A 172 6.80 -15.39 16.29
N GLY A 173 6.86 -14.05 16.23
CA GLY A 173 7.65 -13.25 17.17
C GLY A 173 7.01 -13.11 18.55
N PRO A 174 7.72 -12.51 19.53
CA PRO A 174 7.19 -12.26 20.86
C PRO A 174 5.84 -11.52 20.82
N ASN A 175 4.94 -11.85 21.74
CA ASN A 175 3.60 -11.26 21.84
C ASN A 175 2.79 -11.30 20.53
N GLY A 176 2.98 -12.33 19.70
CA GLY A 176 2.32 -12.44 18.39
C GLY A 176 2.92 -11.57 17.30
N GLY A 177 4.16 -11.08 17.49
CA GLY A 177 4.87 -10.23 16.53
C GLY A 177 5.07 -8.78 16.97
N ASN A 178 4.87 -8.47 18.26
CA ASN A 178 5.19 -7.19 18.89
C ASN A 178 4.58 -5.94 18.22
N GLY A 179 3.52 -6.08 17.44
CA GLY A 179 2.83 -4.95 16.82
C GLY A 179 3.55 -4.34 15.63
N PHE A 180 4.45 -5.05 14.94
CA PHE A 180 5.05 -4.52 13.70
C PHE A 180 4.01 -4.36 12.59
N LEU A 181 4.09 -3.24 11.85
CA LEU A 181 3.33 -2.95 10.64
C LEU A 181 4.26 -2.37 9.57
N ARG A 182 3.89 -2.47 8.29
CA ARG A 182 4.64 -1.81 7.21
C ARG A 182 4.02 -0.49 6.78
N LEU A 183 4.89 0.46 6.48
CA LEU A 183 4.54 1.76 5.88
C LEU A 183 5.16 1.80 4.49
N LEU A 184 4.30 1.81 3.47
CA LEU A 184 4.69 1.90 2.08
C LEU A 184 4.44 3.34 1.61
N THR A 185 5.51 4.11 1.41
CA THR A 185 5.47 5.47 0.90
C THR A 185 5.61 5.43 -0.62
N PHE A 186 4.56 5.81 -1.32
CA PHE A 186 4.52 5.96 -2.77
C PHE A 186 4.85 7.41 -3.13
N ASP A 187 5.90 7.60 -3.93
CA ASP A 187 6.32 8.92 -4.43
C ASP A 187 6.32 8.92 -5.97
N PRO A 188 5.23 9.39 -6.61
CA PRO A 188 5.13 9.48 -8.06
C PRO A 188 6.15 10.42 -8.69
N ALA A 189 6.56 11.49 -7.99
CA ALA A 189 7.53 12.46 -8.51
C ALA A 189 8.94 11.85 -8.56
N ALA A 190 9.32 11.10 -7.52
CA ALA A 190 10.58 10.38 -7.47
C ALA A 190 10.55 9.02 -8.19
N SER A 191 9.37 8.54 -8.59
CA SER A 191 9.17 7.18 -9.10
C SER A 191 9.69 6.12 -8.13
N THR A 192 9.35 6.26 -6.84
CA THR A 192 9.81 5.35 -5.78
C THR A 192 8.68 4.79 -4.94
N ILE A 193 8.93 3.60 -4.39
CA ILE A 193 8.17 3.05 -3.27
C ILE A 193 9.16 2.75 -2.15
N SER A 194 9.07 3.47 -1.05
CA SER A 194 9.88 3.23 0.16
C SER A 194 9.10 2.39 1.15
N VAL A 195 9.74 1.38 1.73
CA VAL A 195 9.16 0.46 2.70
C VAL A 195 9.89 0.62 4.02
N GLU A 196 9.14 0.83 5.09
CA GLU A 196 9.63 0.83 6.47
C GLU A 196 8.75 -0.07 7.33
N THR A 197 9.36 -0.80 8.27
CA THR A 197 8.66 -1.63 9.24
C THR A 197 8.85 -1.05 10.63
N TYR A 198 7.75 -0.75 11.31
CA TYR A 198 7.73 -0.08 12.60
C TYR A 198 6.71 -0.71 13.53
N SER A 199 7.03 -0.82 14.82
CA SER A 199 6.08 -1.18 15.86
C SER A 199 5.74 0.04 16.70
N PRO A 200 4.48 0.51 16.71
CA PRO A 200 4.03 1.52 17.65
C PRO A 200 3.89 0.99 19.09
N TYR A 201 3.92 -0.34 19.27
CA TYR A 201 3.80 -0.97 20.59
C TYR A 201 5.15 -0.99 21.32
N THR A 202 6.22 -1.43 20.63
CA THR A 202 7.58 -1.42 21.20
C THR A 202 8.34 -0.13 20.90
N ASN A 203 7.82 0.71 20.00
CA ASN A 203 8.50 1.91 19.47
C ASN A 203 9.84 1.57 18.78
N GLU A 204 9.88 0.45 18.07
CA GLU A 204 11.08 -0.04 17.38
C GLU A 204 10.87 -0.10 15.87
N SER A 205 11.95 0.09 15.12
CA SER A 205 11.98 -0.13 13.67
C SER A 205 12.86 -1.33 13.34
N LYS A 206 12.43 -2.14 12.38
CA LYS A 206 13.30 -3.14 11.77
C LYS A 206 14.09 -2.49 10.64
N THR A 207 15.41 -2.64 10.66
CA THR A 207 16.33 -1.92 9.75
C THR A 207 17.08 -2.84 8.80
N ASP A 208 16.86 -4.15 8.88
CA ASP A 208 17.42 -5.11 7.92
C ASP A 208 16.79 -4.96 6.53
N ASP A 209 17.45 -5.55 5.52
CA ASP A 209 17.10 -5.42 4.10
C ASP A 209 15.71 -5.97 3.75
N GLY A 210 15.12 -6.84 4.58
CA GLY A 210 13.78 -7.36 4.39
C GLY A 210 12.70 -6.41 4.91
N ASN A 211 13.06 -5.42 5.72
CA ASN A 211 12.12 -4.58 6.47
C ASN A 211 12.28 -3.07 6.22
N LYS A 212 13.42 -2.63 5.69
CA LYS A 212 13.66 -1.25 5.26
C LYS A 212 14.36 -1.20 3.90
N PHE A 213 13.66 -0.75 2.87
CA PHE A 213 14.21 -0.68 1.51
C PHE A 213 13.43 0.27 0.60
N VAL A 214 13.99 0.56 -0.59
CA VAL A 214 13.36 1.42 -1.60
C VAL A 214 13.36 0.72 -2.96
N TYR A 215 12.22 0.73 -3.64
CA TYR A 215 12.13 0.46 -5.07
C TYR A 215 12.25 1.77 -5.84
N THR A 216 13.03 1.79 -6.91
CA THR A 216 13.26 2.96 -7.76
C THR A 216 12.82 2.69 -9.19
N GLY A 217 12.57 3.75 -9.95
CA GLY A 217 12.10 3.64 -11.35
C GLY A 217 10.71 3.01 -11.46
N VAL A 218 9.88 3.14 -10.43
CA VAL A 218 8.54 2.55 -10.38
C VAL A 218 7.58 3.38 -11.22
N ASN A 219 6.86 2.74 -12.14
CA ASN A 219 5.80 3.41 -12.88
C ASN A 219 4.53 3.52 -12.03
N LEU A 220 4.37 4.65 -11.34
CA LEU A 220 3.23 4.97 -10.47
C LEU A 220 2.15 5.82 -11.17
N LEU A 221 2.39 6.20 -12.42
CA LEU A 221 1.42 6.98 -13.18
C LEU A 221 0.35 6.05 -13.77
N PRO A 222 -0.88 6.55 -14.01
CA PRO A 222 -1.94 5.76 -14.61
C PRO A 222 -1.44 5.10 -15.90
N LEU A 223 -1.79 3.82 -16.09
CA LEU A 223 -1.58 3.17 -17.38
C LEU A 223 -2.25 4.04 -18.44
N ALA A 224 -1.48 4.48 -19.45
CA ALA A 224 -2.05 5.23 -20.56
C ALA A 224 -3.23 4.44 -21.12
N ASN A 225 -4.40 5.08 -21.22
CA ASN A 225 -5.59 4.47 -21.77
C ASN A 225 -5.22 3.86 -23.13
N LYS A 226 -5.22 2.55 -23.22
CA LYS A 226 -5.20 1.86 -24.51
C LYS A 226 -6.62 1.96 -25.05
N ASN A 227 -6.85 2.99 -25.86
CA ASN A 227 -8.06 3.12 -26.68
C ASN A 227 -8.19 1.92 -27.61
#